data_AF-A0A961NA37-F1
#
_entry.id   AF-A0A961NA37-F1
#
_cell.length_a   1.000
_cell.length_b   1.000
_cell.length_c   1.000
_cell.angle_alpha   90.00
_cell.angle_beta   90.00
_cell.angle_gamma   90.00
#
_symmetry.space_group_name_H-M   'P 1'
#
loop_
_entity.id
_entity.type
_entity.pdbx_description
1 polymer ?
#
loop_
_entity_poly.entity_id
_entity_poly.type
_entity_poly.pdbx_seq_one_letter_code
_entity_poly.pdbx_strand_id
1 'polypeptide(L)'
;DIEARVQQIKAQIEETTSDYDKEKLQERLAKLAGGVAVIRVGGATEIEVKEKKDRVEDALNATRAAVQEGIVPGGGTALLRAKKAVGKLSNPNADVQAGINIVLKALEAPIRQIAENAGVEGSIVVGKVLDNKTETFGFDAQNEAYVDLVAKGIIDPAKVVRTALQDASSVAGLLVTTEAMVAELPQEPAPAMPAGGGMGGMGGGMGF
;
A
#
# COMPACT_ATOMS: atom_id res chain seq x y z
N ASP A 1 23.51 -12.41 29.97
CA ASP A 1 22.05 -12.60 30.04
C ASP A 1 21.40 -13.03 28.72
N ILE A 2 21.57 -12.29 27.62
CA ILE A 2 20.94 -12.63 26.31
C ILE A 2 21.47 -13.97 25.76
N GLU A 3 22.78 -14.20 25.76
CA GLU A 3 23.39 -15.45 25.28
C GLU A 3 22.93 -16.67 26.09
N ALA A 4 22.84 -16.53 27.41
CA ALA A 4 22.32 -17.58 28.29
C ALA A 4 20.86 -17.93 27.93
N ARG A 5 20.03 -16.92 27.59
CA ARG A 5 18.65 -17.15 27.15
C ARG A 5 18.57 -17.82 25.79
N VAL A 6 19.44 -17.45 24.86
CA VAL A 6 19.57 -18.08 23.54
C VAL A 6 19.95 -19.57 23.69
N GLN A 7 20.90 -19.89 24.57
CA GLN A 7 21.29 -21.29 24.85
C GLN A 7 20.16 -22.10 25.48
N GLN A 8 19.42 -21.54 26.45
CA GLN A 8 18.25 -22.19 27.04
C GLN A 8 17.19 -22.56 25.99
N ILE A 9 16.88 -21.63 25.07
CA ILE A 9 15.88 -21.87 24.02
C ILE A 9 16.36 -22.93 23.03
N LYS A 10 17.66 -22.96 22.70
CA LYS A 10 18.23 -24.03 21.86
C LYS A 10 18.07 -25.41 22.48
N ALA A 11 18.35 -25.55 23.78
CA ALA A 11 18.12 -26.82 24.50
C ALA A 11 16.63 -27.22 24.50
N GLN A 12 15.72 -26.27 24.73
CA GLN A 12 14.26 -26.53 24.68
C GLN A 12 13.77 -26.98 23.30
N ILE A 13 14.41 -26.54 22.22
CA ILE A 13 14.09 -26.96 20.83
C ILE A 13 14.50 -28.42 20.59
N GLU A 14 15.57 -28.88 21.23
CA GLU A 14 16.07 -30.26 21.11
C GLU A 14 15.26 -31.24 21.97
N GLU A 15 14.77 -30.80 23.13
CA GLU A 15 13.98 -31.61 24.04
C GLU A 15 12.49 -31.73 23.65
N THR A 16 11.94 -30.73 22.96
CA THR A 16 10.53 -30.76 22.57
C THR A 16 10.25 -31.75 21.44
N THR A 17 9.20 -32.56 21.62
CA THR A 17 8.69 -33.50 20.61
C THR A 17 7.51 -32.94 19.82
N SER A 18 7.03 -31.75 20.19
CA SER A 18 5.92 -31.04 19.55
C SER A 18 6.46 -30.14 18.45
N ASP A 19 6.06 -30.39 17.20
CA ASP A 19 6.45 -29.57 16.05
C ASP A 19 5.97 -28.11 16.21
N TYR A 20 4.78 -27.92 16.79
CA TYR A 20 4.22 -26.60 17.09
C TYR A 20 5.12 -25.81 18.05
N ASP A 21 5.56 -26.45 19.15
CA ASP A 21 6.42 -25.80 20.14
C ASP A 21 7.82 -25.53 19.57
N LYS A 22 8.32 -26.43 18.73
CA LYS A 22 9.59 -26.28 18.02
C LYS A 22 9.57 -25.04 17.13
N GLU A 23 8.52 -24.84 16.35
CA GLU A 23 8.34 -23.67 15.50
C GLU A 23 8.29 -22.37 16.33
N LYS A 24 7.50 -22.35 17.43
CA LYS A 24 7.39 -21.17 18.29
C LYS A 24 8.69 -20.83 19.03
N LEU A 25 9.44 -21.83 19.45
CA LEU A 25 10.75 -21.62 20.06
C LEU A 25 11.78 -21.12 19.04
N GLN A 26 11.74 -21.61 17.81
CA GLN A 26 12.58 -21.12 16.71
C GLN A 26 12.27 -19.67 16.36
N GLU A 27 11.00 -19.26 16.29
CA GLU A 27 10.62 -17.84 16.09
C GLU A 27 11.20 -16.94 17.19
N ARG A 28 11.14 -17.38 18.46
CA ARG A 28 11.68 -16.62 19.59
C ARG A 28 13.20 -16.57 19.58
N LEU A 29 13.85 -17.68 19.24
CA LEU A 29 15.29 -17.76 19.07
C LEU A 29 15.75 -16.78 17.98
N ALA A 30 15.06 -16.76 16.84
CA ALA A 30 15.37 -15.85 15.74
C ALA A 30 15.25 -14.38 16.16
N LYS A 31 14.22 -14.02 16.93
CA LYS A 31 14.05 -12.64 17.45
C LYS A 31 15.17 -12.23 18.42
N LEU A 32 15.65 -13.15 19.25
CA LEU A 32 16.72 -12.86 20.22
C LEU A 32 18.12 -12.87 19.62
N ALA A 33 18.38 -13.78 18.67
CA ALA A 33 19.68 -13.90 18.02
C ALA A 33 19.85 -12.94 16.83
N GLY A 34 18.76 -12.52 16.18
CA GLY A 34 18.79 -11.71 14.95
C GLY A 34 19.19 -10.25 15.15
N GLY A 35 19.11 -9.72 16.37
CA GLY A 35 19.44 -8.33 16.68
C GLY A 35 18.55 -7.31 15.95
N VAL A 36 18.98 -6.04 15.95
CA VAL A 36 18.29 -4.94 15.25
C VAL A 36 19.29 -4.15 14.42
N ALA A 37 19.08 -4.12 13.10
CA ALA A 37 19.84 -3.26 12.21
C ALA A 37 19.31 -1.82 12.28
N VAL A 38 20.19 -0.85 12.48
CA VAL A 38 19.84 0.59 12.56
C VAL A 38 20.44 1.33 11.39
N ILE A 39 19.60 1.94 10.55
CA ILE A 39 20.02 2.80 9.44
C ILE A 39 20.06 4.25 9.95
N ARG A 40 21.24 4.88 9.90
CA ARG A 40 21.43 6.28 10.29
C ARG A 40 21.45 7.15 9.03
N VAL A 41 20.46 8.01 8.88
CA VAL A 41 20.33 8.92 7.72
C VAL A 41 20.91 10.28 8.06
N GLY A 42 21.77 10.81 7.19
CA GLY A 42 22.42 12.10 7.33
C GLY A 42 22.10 13.08 6.20
N GLY A 43 22.29 14.37 6.44
CA GLY A 43 21.97 15.46 5.52
C GLY A 43 22.61 16.78 5.97
N ALA A 44 22.57 17.80 5.11
CA ALA A 44 23.20 19.09 5.40
C ALA A 44 22.33 19.96 6.32
N THR A 45 21.01 19.78 6.27
CA THR A 45 20.04 20.46 7.13
C THR A 45 19.06 19.48 7.77
N GLU A 46 18.39 19.88 8.85
CA GLU A 46 17.39 19.04 9.51
C GLU A 46 16.22 18.67 8.58
N ILE A 47 15.82 19.60 7.71
CA ILE A 47 14.72 19.39 6.74
C ILE A 47 15.11 18.28 5.74
N GLU A 48 16.33 18.32 5.21
CA GLU A 48 16.83 17.27 4.31
C GLU A 48 16.97 15.92 5.02
N VAL A 49 17.42 15.91 6.28
CA VAL A 49 17.52 14.66 7.06
C VAL A 49 16.14 14.02 7.21
N LYS A 50 15.10 14.81 7.52
CA LYS A 50 13.72 14.32 7.64
C LYS A 50 13.21 13.75 6.32
N GLU A 51 13.34 14.50 5.22
CA GLU A 51 12.89 14.04 3.91
C GLU A 51 13.62 12.78 3.45
N LYS A 52 14.95 12.71 3.63
CA LYS A 52 15.73 11.51 3.28
C LYS A 52 15.37 10.33 4.16
N LYS A 53 15.09 10.57 5.44
CA LYS A 53 14.68 9.52 6.37
C LYS A 53 13.35 8.90 5.91
N ASP A 54 12.37 9.73 5.57
CA ASP A 54 11.07 9.27 5.08
C ASP A 54 11.26 8.45 3.78
N ARG A 55 12.09 8.94 2.85
CA ARG A 55 12.43 8.21 1.61
C ARG A 55 13.08 6.85 1.86
N VAL A 56 13.98 6.76 2.83
CA VAL A 56 14.65 5.51 3.21
C VAL A 56 13.67 4.54 3.85
N GLU A 57 12.76 5.04 4.68
CA GLU A 57 11.70 4.24 5.30
C GLU A 57 10.75 3.66 4.25
N ASP A 58 10.32 4.48 3.29
CA ASP A 58 9.51 4.04 2.14
C ASP A 58 10.22 2.97 1.31
N ALA A 59 11.49 3.20 0.95
CA ALA A 59 12.28 2.25 0.17
C ALA A 59 12.49 0.93 0.92
N LEU A 60 12.73 0.98 2.23
CA LEU A 60 12.87 -0.21 3.08
C LEU A 60 11.58 -1.02 3.09
N ASN A 61 10.43 -0.35 3.25
CA ASN A 61 9.12 -1.00 3.28
C ASN A 61 8.76 -1.62 1.92
N ALA A 62 9.01 -0.90 0.82
CA ALA A 62 8.83 -1.41 -0.54
C ALA A 62 9.70 -2.65 -0.80
N THR A 63 10.98 -2.61 -0.40
CA THR A 63 11.90 -3.74 -0.57
C THR A 63 11.47 -4.94 0.26
N ARG A 64 11.02 -4.73 1.51
CA ARG A 64 10.46 -5.80 2.35
C ARG A 64 9.24 -6.45 1.71
N ALA A 65 8.34 -5.65 1.13
CA ALA A 65 7.18 -6.16 0.41
C ALA A 65 7.58 -6.96 -0.84
N ALA A 66 8.57 -6.47 -1.59
CA ALA A 66 9.11 -7.15 -2.78
C ALA A 66 9.78 -8.48 -2.44
N VAL A 67 10.49 -8.58 -1.31
CA VAL A 67 11.11 -9.83 -0.86
C VAL A 67 10.05 -10.87 -0.46
N GLN A 68 8.88 -10.44 0.02
CA GLN A 68 7.83 -11.36 0.47
C GLN A 68 7.02 -11.98 -0.67
N GLU A 69 6.57 -11.18 -1.64
CA GLU A 69 5.66 -11.64 -2.70
C GLU A 69 6.22 -11.43 -4.12
N GLY A 70 7.45 -10.95 -4.25
CA GLY A 70 8.08 -10.66 -5.53
C GLY A 70 7.72 -9.28 -6.10
N ILE A 71 8.10 -9.07 -7.35
CA ILE A 71 7.91 -7.82 -8.10
C ILE A 71 7.12 -8.07 -9.38
N VAL A 72 6.42 -7.03 -9.84
CA VAL A 72 5.66 -7.03 -11.10
C VAL A 72 5.96 -5.78 -11.91
N PRO A 73 5.66 -5.76 -13.22
CA PRO A 73 5.81 -4.56 -14.05
C PRO A 73 4.95 -3.41 -13.49
N GLY A 74 5.59 -2.27 -13.24
CA GLY A 74 4.93 -1.14 -12.60
C GLY A 74 4.06 -0.31 -13.54
N GLY A 75 3.80 0.94 -13.15
CA GLY A 75 3.08 1.91 -13.98
C GLY A 75 1.63 1.51 -14.28
N GLY A 76 1.01 0.72 -13.39
CA GLY A 76 -0.34 0.18 -13.61
C GLY A 76 -0.43 -0.96 -14.64
N THR A 77 0.70 -1.38 -15.23
CA THR A 77 0.74 -2.41 -16.27
C THR A 77 0.31 -3.78 -15.72
N ALA A 78 0.74 -4.14 -14.50
CA ALA A 78 0.33 -5.39 -13.88
C ALA A 78 -1.20 -5.55 -13.76
N LEU A 79 -1.90 -4.49 -13.35
CA LEU A 79 -3.37 -4.49 -13.24
C LEU A 79 -4.04 -4.55 -14.62
N LEU A 80 -3.49 -3.83 -15.61
CA LEU A 80 -3.97 -3.91 -16.98
C LEU A 80 -3.85 -5.33 -17.55
N ARG A 81 -2.73 -6.02 -17.32
CA ARG A 81 -2.53 -7.41 -17.75
C ARG A 81 -3.46 -8.38 -17.04
N ALA A 82 -3.76 -8.14 -15.76
CA ALA A 82 -4.71 -8.95 -14.99
C ALA A 82 -6.13 -8.96 -15.59
N LYS A 83 -6.51 -7.96 -16.40
CA LYS A 83 -7.79 -7.95 -17.12
C LYS A 83 -8.03 -9.20 -17.96
N LYS A 84 -6.98 -9.80 -18.53
CA LYS A 84 -7.11 -11.02 -19.34
C LYS A 84 -7.64 -12.21 -18.52
N ALA A 85 -7.28 -12.29 -17.24
CA ALA A 85 -7.80 -13.32 -16.35
C ALA A 85 -9.25 -13.03 -15.96
N VAL A 86 -9.55 -11.78 -15.57
CA VAL A 86 -10.90 -11.36 -15.18
C VAL A 86 -11.89 -11.44 -16.35
N GLY A 87 -11.47 -11.13 -17.57
CA GLY A 87 -12.30 -11.15 -18.77
C GLY A 87 -12.75 -12.55 -19.20
N LYS A 88 -12.20 -13.61 -18.60
CA LYS A 88 -12.69 -14.98 -18.79
C LYS A 88 -13.88 -15.32 -17.88
N LEU A 89 -14.17 -14.47 -16.90
CA LEU A 89 -15.29 -14.67 -15.98
C LEU A 89 -16.58 -14.21 -16.66
N SER A 90 -17.60 -15.06 -16.62
CA SER A 90 -18.95 -14.76 -17.09
C SER A 90 -19.98 -15.24 -16.08
N ASN A 91 -21.04 -14.48 -15.87
CA ASN A 91 -22.14 -14.87 -15.00
C ASN A 91 -23.50 -14.69 -15.71
N PRO A 92 -24.44 -15.65 -15.60
CA PRO A 92 -25.76 -15.51 -16.19
C PRO A 92 -26.62 -14.42 -15.53
N ASN A 93 -26.32 -14.04 -14.28
CA ASN A 93 -26.97 -12.91 -13.63
C ASN A 93 -26.39 -11.60 -14.18
N ALA A 94 -27.26 -10.75 -14.75
CA ALA A 94 -26.88 -9.49 -15.38
C ALA A 94 -26.23 -8.50 -14.40
N ASP A 95 -26.66 -8.45 -13.14
CA ASP A 95 -26.11 -7.56 -12.12
C ASP A 95 -24.69 -7.98 -11.73
N VAL A 96 -24.48 -9.30 -11.59
CA VAL A 96 -23.15 -9.85 -11.33
C VAL A 96 -22.22 -9.60 -12.51
N GLN A 97 -22.73 -9.77 -13.75
CA GLN A 97 -21.95 -9.46 -14.95
C GLN A 97 -21.60 -7.98 -15.05
N ALA A 98 -22.50 -7.07 -14.65
CA ALA A 98 -22.22 -5.65 -14.56
C ALA A 98 -21.10 -5.35 -13.55
N GLY A 99 -21.12 -6.00 -12.38
CA GLY A 99 -20.03 -5.93 -11.39
C GLY A 99 -18.67 -6.36 -11.96
N ILE A 100 -18.61 -7.48 -12.68
CA ILE A 100 -17.39 -7.94 -13.36
C ILE A 100 -16.89 -6.88 -14.37
N ASN A 101 -17.80 -6.29 -15.14
CA ASN A 101 -17.45 -5.25 -16.12
C ASN A 101 -16.92 -3.96 -15.45
N ILE A 102 -17.43 -3.60 -14.28
CA ILE A 102 -16.93 -2.47 -13.48
C ILE A 102 -15.47 -2.73 -13.07
N VAL A 103 -15.16 -3.92 -12.55
CA VAL A 103 -13.78 -4.30 -12.17
C VAL A 103 -12.86 -4.26 -13.39
N LEU A 104 -13.30 -4.80 -14.53
CA LEU A 104 -12.52 -4.74 -15.78
C LEU A 104 -12.18 -3.31 -16.19
N LYS A 105 -13.11 -2.36 -16.02
CA LYS A 105 -12.84 -0.95 -16.31
C LYS A 105 -11.89 -0.33 -15.28
N ALA A 106 -12.09 -0.62 -13.99
CA ALA A 106 -11.28 -0.08 -12.89
C ALA A 106 -9.80 -0.48 -13.00
N LEU A 107 -9.50 -1.69 -13.49
CA LEU A 107 -8.13 -2.16 -13.68
C LEU A 107 -7.30 -1.33 -14.68
N GLU A 108 -7.94 -0.57 -15.57
CA GLU A 108 -7.24 0.34 -16.49
C GLU A 108 -6.98 1.72 -15.88
N ALA A 109 -7.68 2.08 -14.79
CA ALA A 109 -7.64 3.44 -14.25
C ALA A 109 -6.23 3.89 -13.85
N PRO A 110 -5.39 3.05 -13.19
CA PRO A 110 -4.05 3.49 -12.76
C PRO A 110 -3.13 3.87 -13.92
N ILE A 111 -3.06 3.04 -14.97
CA ILE A 111 -2.20 3.32 -16.13
C ILE A 111 -2.71 4.52 -16.95
N ARG A 112 -4.04 4.69 -17.05
CA ARG A 112 -4.64 5.87 -17.70
C ARG A 112 -4.31 7.15 -16.94
N GLN A 113 -4.47 7.14 -15.62
CA GLN A 113 -4.15 8.30 -14.79
C GLN A 113 -2.68 8.68 -14.87
N ILE A 114 -1.78 7.70 -14.88
CA ILE A 114 -0.33 7.95 -15.03
C ILE A 114 -0.03 8.57 -16.40
N ALA A 115 -0.62 8.05 -17.48
CA ALA A 115 -0.44 8.59 -18.82
C ALA A 115 -0.99 10.02 -18.95
N GLU A 116 -2.19 10.27 -18.42
CA GLU A 116 -2.83 11.60 -18.44
C GLU A 116 -2.05 12.63 -17.63
N ASN A 117 -1.49 12.24 -16.48
CA ASN A 117 -0.60 13.09 -15.69
C ASN A 117 0.71 13.43 -16.42
N ALA A 118 1.14 12.58 -17.35
CA ALA A 118 2.25 12.84 -18.26
C ALA A 118 1.85 13.62 -19.53
N GLY A 119 0.57 13.99 -19.67
CA GLY A 119 0.07 14.72 -20.85
C GLY A 119 -0.19 13.84 -22.08
N VAL A 120 -0.16 12.52 -21.93
CA VAL A 120 -0.36 11.56 -23.02
C VAL A 120 -1.75 10.93 -22.92
N GLU A 121 -2.39 10.67 -24.07
CA GLU A 121 -3.73 10.08 -24.09
C GLU A 121 -3.73 8.62 -23.57
N GLY A 122 -4.34 8.41 -22.39
CA GLY A 122 -4.36 7.11 -21.72
C GLY A 122 -4.99 5.97 -22.54
N SER A 123 -5.98 6.27 -23.39
CA SER A 123 -6.60 5.28 -24.29
C SER A 123 -5.60 4.71 -25.30
N ILE A 124 -4.71 5.55 -25.86
CA ILE A 124 -3.67 5.13 -26.80
C ILE A 124 -2.62 4.27 -26.08
N VAL A 125 -2.24 4.68 -24.86
CA VAL A 125 -1.28 3.92 -24.04
C VAL A 125 -1.82 2.54 -23.71
N VAL A 126 -3.05 2.44 -23.20
CA VAL A 126 -3.71 1.17 -22.90
C VAL A 126 -3.77 0.26 -24.12
N GLY A 127 -4.21 0.79 -25.27
CA GLY A 127 -4.29 0.03 -26.52
C GLY A 127 -2.93 -0.55 -26.94
N LYS A 128 -1.90 0.29 -27.03
CA LYS A 128 -0.55 -0.14 -27.42
C LYS A 128 0.06 -1.17 -26.46
N VAL A 129 -0.17 -1.02 -25.16
CA VAL A 129 0.29 -2.00 -24.16
C VAL A 129 -0.42 -3.33 -24.36
N LEU A 130 -1.75 -3.33 -24.52
CA LEU A 130 -2.55 -4.55 -24.75
C LEU A 130 -2.22 -5.28 -26.06
N ASP A 131 -1.89 -4.53 -27.12
CA ASP A 131 -1.52 -5.10 -28.43
C ASP A 131 -0.21 -5.90 -28.37
N ASN A 132 0.69 -5.55 -27.44
CA ASN A 132 1.90 -6.31 -27.19
C ASN A 132 1.63 -7.47 -26.23
N LYS A 133 2.09 -8.68 -26.57
CA LYS A 133 1.90 -9.91 -25.77
C LYS A 133 2.89 -10.07 -24.62
N THR A 134 3.93 -9.24 -24.57
CA THR A 134 4.97 -9.35 -23.54
C THR A 134 4.44 -8.80 -22.22
N GLU A 135 4.49 -9.61 -21.16
CA GLU A 135 3.96 -9.23 -19.84
C GLU A 135 4.69 -8.01 -19.24
N THR A 136 5.98 -7.85 -19.54
CA THR A 136 6.84 -6.75 -19.07
C THR A 136 6.79 -5.49 -19.94
N PHE A 137 6.16 -5.55 -21.11
CA PHE A 137 6.04 -4.39 -21.99
C PHE A 137 4.98 -3.43 -21.46
N GLY A 138 5.39 -2.17 -21.28
CA GLY A 138 4.53 -1.10 -20.77
C GLY A 138 4.99 0.28 -21.24
N PHE A 139 4.48 1.31 -20.57
CA PHE A 139 4.75 2.70 -20.89
C PHE A 139 5.55 3.37 -19.76
N ASP A 140 6.76 3.83 -20.09
CA ASP A 140 7.57 4.68 -19.24
C ASP A 140 7.08 6.13 -19.39
N ALA A 141 6.28 6.58 -18.42
CA ALA A 141 5.72 7.93 -18.41
C ALA A 141 6.76 9.03 -18.16
N GLN A 142 7.94 8.69 -17.63
CA GLN A 142 9.00 9.68 -17.40
C GLN A 142 9.71 10.07 -18.69
N ASN A 143 9.90 9.10 -19.60
CA ASN A 143 10.57 9.29 -20.89
C ASN A 143 9.62 9.21 -22.09
N GLU A 144 8.31 9.07 -21.84
CA GLU A 144 7.24 8.87 -22.84
C GLU A 144 7.55 7.75 -23.86
N ALA A 145 8.11 6.64 -23.38
CA ALA A 145 8.61 5.55 -24.23
C ALA A 145 7.96 4.21 -23.89
N TYR A 146 7.76 3.36 -24.90
CA TYR A 146 7.32 1.99 -24.69
C TYR A 146 8.52 1.07 -24.56
N VAL A 147 8.67 0.45 -23.40
CA VAL A 147 9.87 -0.31 -23.03
C VAL A 147 9.50 -1.56 -22.25
N ASP A 148 10.47 -2.45 -22.08
CA ASP A 148 10.41 -3.45 -21.02
C ASP A 148 10.57 -2.76 -19.66
N LEU A 149 9.49 -2.68 -18.89
CA LEU A 149 9.45 -1.96 -17.62
C LEU A 149 10.36 -2.60 -16.58
N VAL A 150 10.46 -3.93 -16.56
CA VAL A 150 11.29 -4.64 -15.59
C VAL A 150 12.77 -4.39 -15.89
N ALA A 151 13.16 -4.48 -17.17
CA ALA A 151 14.52 -4.17 -17.60
C ALA A 151 14.89 -2.69 -17.36
N LYS A 152 13.91 -1.78 -17.44
CA LYS A 152 14.09 -0.35 -17.16
C LYS A 152 14.09 -0.03 -15.65
N GLY A 153 13.70 -0.97 -14.79
CA GLY A 153 13.62 -0.77 -13.34
C GLY A 153 12.31 -0.14 -12.85
N ILE A 154 11.28 -0.06 -13.71
CA ILE A 154 9.94 0.40 -13.36
C ILE A 154 9.15 -0.80 -12.84
N ILE A 155 9.30 -1.06 -11.55
CA ILE A 155 8.77 -2.26 -10.88
C ILE A 155 7.97 -1.86 -9.65
N ASP A 156 6.91 -2.61 -9.39
CA ASP A 156 6.10 -2.48 -8.17
C ASP A 156 6.16 -3.79 -7.38
N PRO A 157 6.21 -3.77 -6.03
CA PRO A 157 6.05 -4.97 -5.23
C PRO A 157 4.67 -5.61 -5.48
N ALA A 158 4.63 -6.91 -5.75
CA ALA A 158 3.39 -7.63 -6.06
C ALA A 158 2.35 -7.49 -4.93
N LYS A 159 2.84 -7.54 -3.68
CA LYS A 159 2.03 -7.33 -2.47
C LYS A 159 1.30 -6.00 -2.48
N VAL A 160 1.97 -4.92 -2.87
CA VAL A 160 1.39 -3.56 -2.87
C VAL A 160 0.26 -3.48 -3.89
N VAL A 161 0.50 -3.97 -5.11
CA VAL A 161 -0.52 -3.98 -6.19
C VAL A 161 -1.74 -4.82 -5.79
N ARG A 162 -1.51 -6.00 -5.19
CA ARG A 162 -2.57 -6.88 -4.71
C ARG A 162 -3.39 -6.24 -3.59
N THR A 163 -2.71 -5.72 -2.56
CA THR A 163 -3.36 -5.08 -1.41
C THR A 163 -4.16 -3.85 -1.86
N ALA A 164 -3.61 -3.00 -2.72
CA ALA A 164 -4.33 -1.84 -3.25
C ALA A 164 -5.65 -2.22 -3.93
N LEU A 165 -5.65 -3.28 -4.75
CA LEU A 165 -6.88 -3.75 -5.41
C LEU A 165 -7.89 -4.33 -4.42
N GLN A 166 -7.42 -5.10 -3.43
CA GLN A 166 -8.27 -5.70 -2.40
C GLN A 166 -8.93 -4.63 -1.52
N ASP A 167 -8.15 -3.67 -1.03
CA ASP A 167 -8.64 -2.60 -0.17
C ASP A 167 -9.63 -1.70 -0.91
N ALA A 168 -9.31 -1.32 -2.15
CA ALA A 168 -10.21 -0.54 -3.00
C ALA A 168 -11.54 -1.26 -3.24
N SER A 169 -11.47 -2.57 -3.53
CA SER A 169 -12.66 -3.39 -3.77
C SER A 169 -13.48 -3.60 -2.49
N SER A 170 -12.82 -3.73 -1.34
CA SER A 170 -13.47 -3.84 -0.04
C SER A 170 -14.29 -2.59 0.30
N VAL A 171 -13.68 -1.40 0.17
CA VAL A 171 -14.36 -0.13 0.43
C VAL A 171 -15.46 0.12 -0.59
N ALA A 172 -15.21 -0.13 -1.89
CA ALA A 172 -16.22 0.03 -2.93
C ALA A 172 -17.43 -0.88 -2.68
N GLY A 173 -17.21 -2.14 -2.27
CA GLY A 173 -18.29 -3.06 -1.93
C GLY A 173 -19.17 -2.53 -0.78
N LEU A 174 -18.54 -2.05 0.30
CA LEU A 174 -19.26 -1.46 1.43
C LEU A 174 -20.11 -0.26 0.99
N LEU A 175 -19.52 0.68 0.25
CA LEU A 175 -20.21 1.90 -0.21
C LEU A 175 -21.36 1.58 -1.16
N VAL A 176 -21.18 0.64 -2.09
CA VAL A 176 -22.23 0.24 -3.06
C VAL A 176 -23.45 -0.37 -2.34
N THR A 177 -23.24 -1.04 -1.21
CA THR A 177 -24.32 -1.64 -0.41
C THR A 177 -24.83 -0.76 0.74
N THR A 178 -24.34 0.49 0.84
CA THR A 178 -24.73 1.40 1.93
C THR A 178 -26.05 2.09 1.60
N GLU A 179 -27.10 1.77 2.34
CA GLU A 179 -28.45 2.34 2.15
C GLU A 179 -28.68 3.65 2.92
N ALA A 180 -27.95 3.88 4.02
CA ALA A 180 -28.14 5.06 4.86
C ALA A 180 -26.84 5.53 5.51
N MET A 181 -26.74 6.85 5.74
CA MET A 181 -25.65 7.49 6.46
C MET A 181 -26.22 8.46 7.49
N VAL A 182 -25.58 8.55 8.66
CA VAL A 182 -25.92 9.50 9.73
C VAL A 182 -24.70 10.37 9.96
N ALA A 183 -24.90 11.70 9.94
CA ALA A 183 -23.85 12.68 10.18
C ALA A 183 -24.34 13.72 11.21
N GLU A 184 -23.39 14.29 11.94
CA GLU A 184 -23.67 15.45 12.80
C GLU A 184 -24.00 16.68 11.95
N LEU A 185 -24.86 17.55 12.48
CA LEU A 185 -25.13 18.83 11.83
C LEU A 185 -23.86 19.69 11.84
N PRO A 186 -23.62 20.50 10.79
CA PRO A 186 -22.55 21.49 10.81
C PRO A 186 -22.70 22.37 12.06
N GLN A 187 -21.68 22.41 12.89
CA GLN A 187 -21.67 23.33 14.03
C GLN A 187 -21.56 24.75 13.49
N GLU A 188 -22.45 25.65 13.92
CA GLU A 188 -22.25 27.07 13.64
C GLU A 188 -20.92 27.51 14.27
N PRO A 189 -20.08 28.27 13.55
CA PRO A 189 -18.86 28.79 14.13
C PRO A 189 -19.23 29.59 15.36
N ALA A 190 -18.69 29.18 16.52
CA ALA A 190 -18.92 29.89 17.76
C ALA A 190 -18.64 31.37 17.53
N PRO A 191 -19.56 32.29 17.90
CA PRO A 191 -19.36 33.71 17.66
C PRO A 191 -18.01 34.11 18.25
N ALA A 192 -17.17 34.73 17.42
CA ALA A 192 -15.87 35.23 17.86
C ALA A 192 -16.12 36.12 19.08
N MET A 193 -15.71 35.62 20.26
CA MET A 193 -15.76 36.39 21.50
C MET A 193 -15.11 37.75 21.21
N PRO A 194 -15.82 38.88 21.40
CA PRO A 194 -15.25 40.18 21.18
C PRO A 194 -13.97 40.32 22.02
N ALA A 195 -12.84 40.50 21.34
CA ALA A 195 -11.60 40.86 21.99
C ALA A 195 -11.76 42.30 22.52
N GLY A 196 -12.17 42.44 23.77
CA GLY A 196 -12.05 43.71 24.49
C GLY A 196 -13.08 43.94 25.59
N GLY A 197 -12.58 44.00 26.83
CA GLY A 197 -13.28 44.61 27.96
C GLY A 197 -13.17 43.78 29.22
N GLY A 198 -12.07 43.94 29.94
CA GLY A 198 -11.76 43.15 31.12
C GLY A 198 -12.74 43.32 32.28
N MET A 199 -12.88 42.29 33.09
CA MET A 199 -12.92 42.39 34.55
C MET A 199 -12.71 40.98 35.12
N GLY A 200 -11.85 40.87 36.13
CA GLY A 200 -11.32 39.61 36.60
C GLY A 200 -12.25 38.74 37.42
N GLY A 201 -11.69 37.59 37.78
CA GLY A 201 -11.99 36.89 39.03
C GLY A 201 -12.92 35.68 38.89
N MET A 202 -12.45 34.57 39.50
CA MET A 202 -13.23 33.38 39.91
C MET A 202 -13.70 32.50 38.74
N GLY A 203 -13.27 31.25 38.58
CA GLY A 203 -12.81 30.26 39.55
C GLY A 203 -13.62 28.98 39.33
N GLY A 204 -12.95 27.84 39.21
CA GLY A 204 -13.57 26.53 39.45
C GLY A 204 -13.53 25.52 38.30
N GLY A 205 -12.70 24.49 38.50
CA GLY A 205 -13.13 23.11 38.29
C GLY A 205 -12.88 22.49 36.91
N MET A 206 -11.65 22.01 36.69
CA MET A 206 -11.41 20.89 35.77
C MET A 206 -12.11 19.65 36.33
N GLY A 207 -13.21 19.26 35.70
CA GLY A 207 -13.79 17.92 35.77
C GLY A 207 -13.22 17.06 34.65
N PHE A 208 -12.91 15.82 35.03
CA PHE A 208 -12.43 14.66 34.30
C PHE A 208 -12.83 14.51 32.83
#